data_AF-A0A1Q9P8I5-F1
#
_entry.id   AF-A0A1Q9P8I5-F1
#
_cell.length_a   1.000
_cell.length_b   1.000
_cell.length_c   1.000
_cell.angle_alpha   90.00
_cell.angle_beta   90.00
_cell.angle_gamma   90.00
#
_symmetry.space_group_name_H-M   'P 1'
#
loop_
_entity.id
_entity.type
_entity.pdbx_description
1 polymer ?
#
loop_
_entity_poly.entity_id
_entity_poly.type
_entity_poly.pdbx_seq_one_letter_code
_entity_poly.pdbx_strand_id
1 'polypeptide(L)' 'MVTHVSDTAIKTRIRKLIVTEPKTVAQLLLELELSDDHVVLIGGKRVALDYQLEENDSVVVLPRIAGG' A
#
# COMPACT_ATOMS: atom_id res chain seq x y z
N MET A 1 1.17 -12.92 3.13
CA MET A 1 0.89 -12.94 1.67
C MET A 1 -0.03 -11.75 1.30
N VAL A 2 -0.10 -11.32 0.03
CA VAL A 2 -1.06 -10.27 -0.44
C VAL A 2 -1.70 -10.68 -1.76
N THR A 3 -2.99 -10.40 -1.92
CA THR A 3 -3.71 -10.69 -3.17
C THR A 3 -3.85 -9.40 -3.98
N HIS A 4 -3.31 -9.42 -5.21
CA HIS A 4 -3.39 -8.28 -6.13
C HIS A 4 -4.79 -8.20 -6.75
N VAL A 5 -5.43 -7.03 -6.64
CA VAL A 5 -6.70 -6.73 -7.31
C VAL A 5 -6.38 -5.66 -8.36
N SER A 6 -6.24 -6.10 -9.60
CA SER A 6 -5.71 -5.35 -10.76
C SER A 6 -6.25 -3.93 -10.95
N ASP A 7 -5.39 -2.98 -11.37
CA ASP A 7 -5.50 -2.20 -12.63
C ASP A 7 -4.15 -1.49 -12.92
N THR A 8 -3.62 -1.59 -14.14
CA THR A 8 -2.24 -1.16 -14.48
C THR A 8 -2.24 0.04 -15.43
N ALA A 9 -2.16 1.25 -14.88
CA ALA A 9 -1.82 2.45 -15.65
C ALA A 9 -0.28 2.66 -15.66
N ILE A 10 0.29 2.71 -16.86
CA ILE A 10 1.73 2.66 -17.13
C ILE A 10 2.39 4.02 -16.82
N LYS A 11 3.06 4.11 -15.66
CA LYS A 11 4.26 4.90 -15.28
C LYS A 11 4.29 5.31 -13.80
N THR A 12 3.14 5.23 -13.12
CA THR A 12 2.97 5.68 -11.73
C THR A 12 2.05 4.67 -11.04
N ARG A 13 2.55 3.46 -10.77
CA ARG A 13 1.70 2.30 -10.44
C ARG A 13 1.10 2.43 -9.05
N ILE A 14 -0.09 3.03 -9.00
CA ILE A 14 -1.06 2.85 -7.93
C ILE A 14 -1.32 1.34 -7.79
N ARG A 15 -1.09 0.77 -6.61
CA ARG A 15 -1.36 -0.65 -6.33
C ARG A 15 -2.53 -0.76 -5.38
N LYS A 16 -3.57 -1.49 -5.78
CA LYS A 16 -4.66 -1.89 -4.88
C LYS A 16 -4.50 -3.35 -4.51
N LEU A 17 -4.52 -3.64 -3.23
CA LEU A 17 -4.31 -4.98 -2.70
C LEU A 17 -5.21 -5.24 -1.50
N ILE A 18 -5.46 -6.53 -1.25
CA ILE A 18 -6.15 -7.01 -0.06
C ILE A 18 -5.11 -7.69 0.83
N VAL A 19 -5.06 -7.27 2.09
CA VAL A 19 -4.20 -7.85 3.11
C VAL A 19 -4.77 -9.21 3.50
N THR A 20 -3.96 -10.26 3.46
CA THR A 20 -4.40 -11.63 3.81
C THR A 20 -3.91 -12.08 5.19
N GLU A 21 -3.01 -11.32 5.81
CA GLU A 21 -2.43 -11.61 7.12
C GLU A 21 -2.11 -10.29 7.83
N PRO A 22 -2.35 -10.17 9.14
CA PRO A 22 -2.05 -8.96 9.90
C PRO A 22 -0.57 -8.58 9.81
N LYS A 23 -0.29 -7.32 9.49
CA LYS A 23 1.08 -6.78 9.39
C LYS A 23 1.08 -5.27 9.48
N THR A 24 2.22 -4.68 9.76
CA THR A 24 2.39 -3.22 9.69
C THR A 24 2.48 -2.74 8.25
N VAL A 25 2.18 -1.46 8.04
CA VAL A 25 2.41 -0.79 6.75
C VAL A 25 3.87 -0.89 6.31
N ALA A 26 4.82 -0.76 7.25
CA ALA A 26 6.25 -0.92 6.97
C ALA A 26 6.57 -2.33 6.42
N GLN A 27 6.01 -3.37 7.04
CA GLN A 27 6.18 -4.75 6.57
C GLN A 27 5.55 -4.96 5.19
N LEU A 28 4.36 -4.38 4.95
CA LEU A 28 3.71 -4.44 3.64
C LEU A 28 4.58 -3.80 2.55
N LEU A 29 5.14 -2.61 2.80
CA LEU A 29 6.01 -1.94 1.82
C LEU A 29 7.28 -2.74 1.55
N LEU A 30 7.88 -3.32 2.59
CA LEU A 30 9.03 -4.19 2.47
C LEU A 30 8.73 -5.45 1.61
N GLU A 31 7.59 -6.11 1.85
CA GLU A 31 7.14 -7.27 1.05
C GLU A 31 6.90 -6.93 -0.43
N LEU A 32 6.52 -5.68 -0.71
CA LEU A 32 6.29 -5.18 -2.07
C LEU A 32 7.55 -4.63 -2.73
N GLU A 33 8.69 -4.68 -2.04
CA GLU A 33 9.97 -4.08 -2.45
C GLU A 33 9.82 -2.58 -2.77
N LEU A 34 9.01 -1.89 -1.96
CA LEU A 34 8.76 -0.45 -2.07
C LEU A 34 9.46 0.31 -0.94
N SER A 35 9.95 1.50 -1.26
CA SER A 35 10.52 2.43 -0.29
C SER A 35 9.45 3.06 0.60
N ASP A 36 9.87 3.54 1.77
CA ASP A 36 9.04 4.19 2.79
C ASP A 36 8.50 5.57 2.38
N ASP A 37 8.96 6.09 1.24
CA ASP A 37 8.45 7.31 0.61
C ASP A 37 7.06 7.12 -0.01
N HIS A 38 6.60 5.87 -0.20
CA HIS A 38 5.28 5.54 -0.72
C HIS A 38 4.19 5.89 0.30
N VAL A 39 3.05 6.37 -0.21
CA VAL A 39 1.89 6.71 0.60
C VAL A 39 0.91 5.55 0.60
N VAL A 40 0.55 5.06 1.78
CA VAL A 40 -0.41 3.98 1.95
C VAL A 40 -1.74 4.55 2.45
N LEU A 41 -2.82 4.17 1.77
CA LEU A 41 -4.19 4.59 2.06
C LEU A 41 -5.07 3.40 2.42
N ILE A 42 -5.91 3.58 3.44
CA ILE A 42 -6.97 2.65 3.85
C ILE A 42 -8.29 3.43 3.88
N GLY A 43 -9.30 2.97 3.14
CA GLY A 43 -10.57 3.69 3.01
C GLY A 43 -10.40 5.14 2.54
N GLY A 44 -9.34 5.44 1.77
CA GLY A 44 -8.99 6.78 1.30
C GLY A 44 -8.22 7.66 2.29
N LYS A 45 -7.91 7.17 3.51
CA LYS A 45 -7.13 7.90 4.51
C LYS A 45 -5.69 7.43 4.55
N ARG A 46 -4.74 8.37 4.64
CA ARG A 46 -3.32 8.05 4.84
C ARG A 46 -3.09 7.47 6.22
N VAL A 47 -2.31 6.40 6.27
CA VAL A 47 -1.87 5.74 7.51
C VAL A 47 -0.36 5.85 7.69
N ALA A 48 0.09 5.72 8.94
CA ALA A 48 1.50 5.73 9.30
C ALA A 48 2.17 4.36 9.05
N LEU A 49 3.50 4.32 9.03
CA LEU A 49 4.27 3.10 8.76
C LEU A 49 4.11 2.02 9.85
N ASP A 50 3.87 2.44 11.09
CA ASP A 50 3.62 1.61 12.25
C ASP A 50 2.14 1.20 12.41
N TYR A 51 1.26 1.70 11.52
CA TYR A 51 -0.14 1.31 11.53
C TYR A 51 -0.29 -0.18 11.27
N GLN A 52 -1.08 -0.84 12.12
CA GLN A 52 -1.39 -2.26 12.01
C GLN A 52 -2.50 -2.48 10.99
N LEU A 53 -2.19 -3.19 9.91
CA LEU A 53 -3.16 -3.67 8.93
C LEU A 53 -3.78 -4.97 9.42
N GLU A 54 -5.09 -5.08 9.25
CA GLU A 54 -5.85 -6.27 9.59
C GLU A 54 -6.11 -7.15 8.36
N GLU A 55 -6.49 -8.39 8.60
CA GLU A 55 -6.92 -9.28 7.52
C GLU A 55 -8.14 -8.69 6.79
N ASN A 56 -8.14 -8.79 5.47
CA ASN A 56 -9.16 -8.25 4.56
C ASN A 56 -9.17 -6.72 4.41
N ASP A 57 -8.20 -6.01 4.99
CA ASP A 57 -8.04 -4.58 4.72
C ASP A 57 -7.78 -4.32 3.23
N SER A 58 -8.54 -3.38 2.65
CA SER A 58 -8.30 -2.89 1.30
C SER A 58 -7.34 -1.72 1.33
N VAL A 59 -6.15 -1.96 0.78
CA VAL A 59 -5.04 -1.02 0.81
C VAL A 59 -4.76 -0.48 -0.58
N VAL A 60 -4.51 0.82 -0.66
CA VAL A 60 -4.03 1.49 -1.87
C VAL A 60 -2.65 2.07 -1.60
N VAL A 61 -1.66 1.66 -2.37
CA VAL A 61 -0.30 2.19 -2.31
C VAL A 61 -0.09 3.16 -3.47
N LEU A 62 0.27 4.39 -3.15
CA LEU A 62 0.58 5.45 -4.10
C LEU A 62 2.09 5.74 -4.09
N PRO A 63 2.73 5.94 -5.25
CA PRO A 63 4.08 6.49 -5.27
C PRO A 63 4.07 7.93 -4.76
N ARG A 64 5.20 8.37 -4.19
CA ARG A 64 5.37 9.78 -3.80
C ARG A 64 5.27 10.68 -5.02
N ILE A 65 4.16 11.39 -5.16
CA ILE A 65 4.05 12.44 -6.17
C ILE A 65 4.75 13.68 -5.60
N ALA A 66 5.98 13.94 -6.05
CA ALA A 66 6.62 15.23 -5.85
C ALA A 66 5.91 16.26 -6.75
N GLY A 67 4.81 16.82 -6.27
CA GLY A 67 4.23 18.02 -6.87
C GLY A 67 5.12 19.22 -6.51
N GLY A 68 5.64 19.91 -7.53
CA GLY A 68 6.29 21.21 -7.39
C GLY A 68 5.32 22.33 -7.10
#